data_AF-A0AAV0TLD7-F1
#
_entry.id   AF-A0AAV0TLD7-F1
#
_cell.length_a   1.000
_cell.length_b   1.000
_cell.length_c   1.000
_cell.angle_alpha   90.00
_cell.angle_beta   90.00
_cell.angle_gamma   90.00
#
_symmetry.space_group_name_H-M   'P 1'
#
loop_
_entity.id
_entity.type
_entity.pdbx_description
1 polymer ?
#
loop_
_entity_poly.entity_id
_entity_poly.type
_entity_poly.pdbx_seq_one_letter_code
_entity_poly.pdbx_strand_id
1 'polypeptide(L)'
;MTTKYEDMSVREHLVRKNQAMPLSTPIAMVTHYYPCIGALVSDYHCQPETCTLCPGDMATTTCCIPLKGRRNRNIEGEFFSHRGMSIEGGHAMLLVGYNDAFLTREGFTGGLIVKNSWADGRYQGSHSLAYWMQEVSDWEERSVCPNSYNPFSWYHCGNNGILSKQQKGNETKEYNEGIEDCLSKETKLFADVNIQPLHLKCKDPNLCRTDGDFTYFVRNTIDWGDHMTVMCLWEYSLEEHVAREICLPPMLEVYIARTLVPVAEEVKENDTDRCGFYFIPYVVLRQWIAQFQGFFVNSVDEETEPQRVLGPAKVIQHFQ
;
A
#
# COMPACT_ATOMS: atom_id res chain seq x y z
N MET A 1 -28.21 -22.40 8.56
CA MET A 1 -27.51 -21.09 8.42
C MET A 1 -27.12 -20.59 9.80
N THR A 2 -25.83 -20.40 10.03
CA THR A 2 -25.30 -19.85 11.29
C THR A 2 -24.50 -18.58 11.02
N THR A 3 -24.70 -17.55 11.84
CA THR A 3 -24.01 -16.27 11.70
C THR A 3 -23.04 -16.06 12.87
N LYS A 4 -21.83 -15.60 12.56
CA LYS A 4 -20.74 -15.32 13.52
C LYS A 4 -20.38 -13.83 13.46
N TYR A 5 -20.07 -13.24 14.61
CA TYR A 5 -19.86 -11.78 14.73
C TYR A 5 -18.48 -11.41 15.31
N GLU A 6 -17.77 -12.36 15.89
CA GLU A 6 -16.50 -12.12 16.61
C GLU A 6 -15.37 -12.96 16.02
N ASP A 7 -14.13 -12.45 16.06
CA ASP A 7 -12.96 -13.08 15.43
C ASP A 7 -12.74 -14.54 15.89
N MET A 8 -12.82 -14.80 17.19
CA MET A 8 -12.65 -16.16 17.73
C MET A 8 -13.68 -17.14 17.17
N SER A 9 -14.95 -16.75 17.22
CA SER A 9 -16.07 -17.58 16.75
C SER A 9 -16.03 -17.83 15.24
N VAL A 10 -15.56 -16.83 14.47
CA VAL A 10 -15.37 -16.93 13.03
C VAL A 10 -14.26 -17.92 12.71
N ARG A 11 -13.11 -17.83 13.39
CA ARG A 11 -11.97 -18.73 13.17
C ARG A 11 -12.28 -20.18 13.53
N GLU A 12 -12.84 -20.42 14.70
CA GLU A 12 -13.25 -21.76 15.13
C GLU A 12 -14.19 -22.39 14.09
N HIS A 13 -15.15 -21.59 13.61
CA HIS A 13 -16.13 -22.05 12.63
C HIS A 13 -15.51 -22.29 11.26
N LEU A 14 -14.55 -21.45 10.83
CA LEU A 14 -13.79 -21.65 9.59
C LEU A 14 -13.01 -22.97 9.61
N VAL A 15 -12.31 -23.27 10.71
CA VAL A 15 -11.59 -24.54 10.88
C VAL A 15 -12.55 -25.72 10.89
N ARG A 16 -13.65 -25.61 11.65
CA ARG A 16 -14.63 -26.69 11.77
C ARG A 16 -15.33 -27.01 10.45
N LYS A 17 -15.65 -26.00 9.65
CA LYS A 17 -16.33 -26.17 8.37
C LYS A 17 -15.38 -26.47 7.22
N ASN A 18 -14.12 -26.03 7.32
CA ASN A 18 -13.10 -26.16 6.27
C ASN A 18 -13.59 -25.69 4.89
N GLN A 19 -14.35 -24.59 4.86
CA GLN A 19 -14.93 -24.03 3.65
C GLN A 19 -14.83 -22.52 3.67
N ALA A 20 -14.78 -21.91 2.48
CA ALA A 20 -14.89 -20.47 2.36
C ALA A 20 -16.31 -19.99 2.74
N MET A 21 -16.43 -18.81 3.36
CA MET A 21 -17.70 -18.33 3.92
C MET A 21 -18.00 -16.88 3.52
N PRO A 22 -19.24 -16.54 3.16
CA PRO A 22 -19.64 -15.15 2.96
C PRO A 22 -19.39 -14.29 4.20
N LEU A 23 -18.70 -13.17 4.00
CA LEU A 23 -18.33 -12.22 5.04
C LEU A 23 -18.82 -10.84 4.62
N SER A 24 -19.50 -10.14 5.53
CA SER A 24 -19.92 -8.76 5.37
C SER A 24 -19.06 -7.86 6.25
N THR A 25 -18.57 -6.75 5.69
CA THR A 25 -17.87 -5.69 6.42
C THR A 25 -18.56 -4.36 6.21
N PRO A 26 -18.42 -3.39 7.13
CA PRO A 26 -18.63 -2.00 6.76
C PRO A 26 -17.58 -1.56 5.72
N ILE A 27 -17.95 -0.64 4.85
CA ILE A 27 -17.01 0.18 4.08
C ILE A 27 -16.68 1.38 4.95
N ALA A 28 -15.52 1.33 5.59
CA ALA A 28 -15.04 2.40 6.44
C ALA A 28 -14.18 3.39 5.64
N MET A 29 -14.33 4.66 6.00
CA MET A 29 -13.50 5.76 5.54
C MET A 29 -12.73 6.32 6.74
N VAL A 30 -11.52 6.78 6.51
CA VAL A 30 -10.62 7.35 7.52
C VAL A 30 -10.31 8.81 7.18
N THR A 31 -9.83 9.54 8.19
CA THR A 31 -9.39 10.92 8.06
C THR A 31 -7.89 11.00 8.30
N HIS A 32 -7.14 11.44 7.30
CA HIS A 32 -5.72 11.76 7.43
C HIS A 32 -5.53 13.26 7.70
N TYR A 33 -4.35 13.65 8.17
CA TYR A 33 -4.03 15.02 8.54
C TYR A 33 -2.78 15.49 7.80
N TYR A 34 -2.94 16.47 6.91
CA TYR A 34 -1.80 17.07 6.20
C TYR A 34 -1.23 18.25 6.98
N PRO A 35 0.05 18.24 7.40
CA PRO A 35 0.62 19.32 8.19
C PRO A 35 0.86 20.58 7.35
N CYS A 36 0.43 21.72 7.88
CA CYS A 36 0.47 23.05 7.30
C CYS A 36 1.52 23.92 8.02
N ILE A 37 2.79 23.57 7.89
CA ILE A 37 3.88 24.19 8.65
C ILE A 37 5.11 24.47 7.78
N GLY A 38 5.88 25.50 8.15
CA GLY A 38 7.13 25.83 7.46
C GLY A 38 6.97 25.97 5.94
N ALA A 39 7.76 25.21 5.18
CA ALA A 39 7.69 25.19 3.71
C ALA A 39 6.36 24.63 3.16
N LEU A 40 5.59 23.87 3.95
CA LEU A 40 4.29 23.33 3.56
C LEU A 40 3.16 24.35 3.67
N VAL A 41 3.38 25.52 4.29
CA VAL A 41 2.38 26.60 4.33
C VAL A 41 2.06 27.14 2.94
N SER A 42 3.07 27.15 2.05
CA SER A 42 2.92 27.57 0.65
C SER A 42 2.41 26.45 -0.27
N ASP A 43 2.22 25.23 0.24
CA ASP A 43 1.65 24.13 -0.52
C ASP A 43 0.18 24.43 -0.85
N TYR A 44 -0.27 24.10 -2.06
CA TYR A 44 -1.65 24.35 -2.49
C TYR A 44 -2.69 23.55 -1.68
N HIS A 45 -2.29 22.42 -1.09
CA HIS A 45 -3.13 21.66 -0.16
C HIS A 45 -3.27 22.36 1.19
N CYS A 46 -2.36 23.26 1.53
CA CYS A 46 -2.45 24.01 2.76
C CYS A 46 -3.47 25.14 2.62
N GLN A 47 -4.57 25.02 3.37
CA GLN A 47 -5.62 26.03 3.46
C GLN A 47 -5.72 26.50 4.91
N PRO A 48 -4.91 27.49 5.33
CA PRO A 48 -4.80 27.90 6.74
C PRO A 48 -6.15 28.22 7.40
N GLU A 49 -7.10 28.74 6.63
CA GLU A 49 -8.47 29.07 7.04
C GLU A 49 -9.26 27.85 7.57
N THR A 50 -8.95 26.64 7.09
CA THR A 50 -9.65 25.39 7.44
C THR A 50 -8.85 24.50 8.38
N CYS A 51 -7.76 25.04 8.91
CA CYS A 51 -6.81 24.30 9.71
C CYS A 51 -7.36 23.91 11.09
N THR A 52 -6.95 22.72 11.55
CA THR A 52 -7.23 22.19 12.89
C THR A 52 -5.92 21.81 13.59
N LEU A 53 -5.97 21.61 14.91
CA LEU A 53 -4.81 21.09 15.64
C LEU A 53 -4.44 19.70 15.12
N CYS A 54 -3.16 19.49 14.81
CA CYS A 54 -2.64 18.18 14.42
C CYS A 54 -2.81 17.17 15.55
N PRO A 55 -3.04 15.89 15.24
CA PRO A 55 -2.99 14.82 16.22
C PRO A 55 -1.65 14.75 16.98
N GLY A 56 -1.70 14.39 18.26
CA GLY A 56 -0.54 14.48 19.17
C GLY A 56 0.58 13.46 18.95
N ASP A 57 0.38 12.47 18.09
CA ASP A 57 1.40 11.51 17.65
C ASP A 57 2.11 11.95 16.36
N MET A 58 1.70 13.05 15.74
CA MET A 58 2.45 13.67 14.66
C MET A 58 3.59 14.52 15.23
N ALA A 59 4.69 14.61 14.49
CA ALA A 59 5.91 15.32 14.92
C ALA A 59 5.68 16.82 15.23
N THR A 60 4.54 17.39 14.85
CA THR A 60 4.26 18.83 14.98
C THR A 60 2.82 19.09 15.43
N THR A 61 2.64 19.99 16.40
CA THR A 61 1.37 20.20 17.13
C THR A 61 0.64 21.49 16.78
N THR A 62 0.92 22.11 15.63
CA THR A 62 0.42 23.46 15.32
C THR A 62 -0.81 23.46 14.40
N CYS A 63 -0.69 22.99 13.15
CA CYS A 63 -1.73 23.18 12.15
C CYS A 63 -1.77 22.05 11.11
N CYS A 64 -2.91 21.35 10.98
CA CYS A 64 -3.16 20.30 10.01
C CYS A 64 -4.51 20.44 9.29
N ILE A 65 -4.54 20.06 8.01
CA ILE A 65 -5.75 20.00 7.17
C ILE A 65 -6.30 18.57 7.17
N PRO A 66 -7.56 18.35 7.61
CA PRO A 66 -8.16 17.02 7.61
C PRO A 66 -8.57 16.57 6.20
N LEU A 67 -7.92 15.52 5.71
CA LEU A 67 -8.25 14.82 4.48
C LEU A 67 -9.25 13.69 4.76
N LYS A 68 -10.54 14.06 4.80
CA LYS A 68 -11.65 13.14 5.07
C LYS A 68 -11.98 12.23 3.86
N GLY A 69 -12.66 11.11 4.13
CA GLY A 69 -13.23 10.25 3.08
C GLY A 69 -12.20 9.39 2.35
N ARG A 70 -11.09 9.04 3.01
CA ARG A 70 -10.09 8.13 2.44
C ARG A 70 -10.44 6.69 2.76
N ARG A 71 -10.21 5.79 1.81
CA ARG A 71 -10.47 4.36 1.99
C ARG A 71 -9.58 3.81 3.10
N ASN A 72 -10.12 2.97 3.97
CA ASN A 72 -9.36 2.36 5.06
C ASN A 72 -8.59 1.09 4.62
N ARG A 73 -7.97 1.16 3.44
CA ARG A 73 -7.11 0.11 2.90
C ARG A 73 -5.97 0.72 2.10
N ASN A 74 -4.78 0.13 2.18
CA ASN A 74 -3.64 0.53 1.38
C ASN A 74 -3.71 -0.09 -0.03
N ILE A 75 -2.75 0.24 -0.91
CA ILE A 75 -2.74 -0.32 -2.26
C ILE A 75 -2.50 -1.84 -2.23
N GLU A 76 -1.81 -2.40 -1.24
CA GLU A 76 -1.57 -3.85 -1.09
C GLU A 76 -2.83 -4.65 -0.72
N GLY A 77 -3.96 -4.00 -0.45
CA GLY A 77 -5.18 -4.69 -0.03
C GLY A 77 -5.19 -5.08 1.45
N GLU A 78 -4.35 -4.44 2.27
CA GLU A 78 -4.41 -4.52 3.73
C GLU A 78 -5.38 -3.46 4.25
N PHE A 79 -6.39 -3.91 5.01
CA PHE A 79 -7.30 -3.00 5.70
C PHE A 79 -6.66 -2.47 6.97
N PHE A 80 -7.03 -1.23 7.32
CA PHE A 80 -6.52 -0.58 8.51
C PHE A 80 -7.58 0.20 9.27
N SER A 81 -7.25 0.56 10.51
CA SER A 81 -8.08 1.39 11.38
C SER A 81 -7.30 2.64 11.76
N HIS A 82 -7.85 3.79 11.43
CA HIS A 82 -7.19 5.08 11.62
C HIS A 82 -8.16 6.10 12.22
N ARG A 83 -7.71 7.32 12.54
CA ARG A 83 -8.55 8.36 13.14
C ARG A 83 -9.73 8.77 12.28
N GLY A 84 -10.77 9.25 12.98
CA GLY A 84 -11.95 9.83 12.33
C GLY A 84 -12.64 8.85 11.40
N MET A 85 -12.72 7.56 11.80
CA MET A 85 -13.42 6.57 11.00
C MET A 85 -14.89 6.96 10.83
N SER A 86 -15.41 6.76 9.64
CA SER A 86 -16.81 6.94 9.31
C SER A 86 -17.26 5.80 8.40
N ILE A 87 -18.57 5.54 8.35
CA ILE A 87 -19.13 4.50 7.49
C ILE A 87 -19.68 5.13 6.20
N GLU A 88 -19.28 4.57 5.06
CA GLU A 88 -19.86 4.88 3.75
C GLU A 88 -20.98 3.89 3.39
N GLY A 89 -20.84 2.63 3.78
CA GLY A 89 -21.79 1.57 3.46
C GLY A 89 -21.36 0.20 3.96
N GLY A 90 -21.79 -0.86 3.28
CA GLY A 90 -21.39 -2.24 3.55
C GLY A 90 -20.83 -2.92 2.30
N HIS A 91 -19.99 -3.94 2.48
CA HIS A 91 -19.37 -4.70 1.41
C HIS A 91 -19.37 -6.20 1.74
N ALA A 92 -19.61 -7.02 0.72
CA ALA A 92 -19.58 -8.48 0.85
C ALA A 92 -18.34 -9.04 0.16
N MET A 93 -17.63 -9.90 0.89
CA MET A 93 -16.43 -10.60 0.44
C MET A 93 -16.53 -12.08 0.83
N LEU A 94 -15.56 -12.87 0.39
CA LEU A 94 -15.46 -14.27 0.76
C LEU A 94 -14.32 -14.48 1.75
N LEU A 95 -14.63 -14.91 2.97
CA LEU A 95 -13.63 -15.36 3.93
C LEU A 95 -13.05 -16.70 3.47
N VAL A 96 -11.74 -16.75 3.26
CA VAL A 96 -11.04 -17.94 2.73
C VAL A 96 -9.99 -18.49 3.68
N GLY A 97 -9.60 -17.72 4.69
CA GLY A 97 -8.53 -18.11 5.59
C GLY A 97 -8.31 -17.12 6.72
N TYR A 98 -7.32 -17.43 7.54
CA TYR A 98 -6.74 -16.48 8.48
C TYR A 98 -5.28 -16.83 8.73
N ASN A 99 -4.50 -15.83 9.13
CA ASN A 99 -3.13 -16.01 9.57
C ASN A 99 -2.93 -15.23 10.85
N ASP A 100 -2.57 -15.91 11.94
CA ASP A 100 -2.32 -15.31 13.25
C ASP A 100 -0.91 -14.71 13.40
N ALA A 101 0.00 -14.98 12.47
CA ALA A 101 1.41 -14.58 12.51
C ALA A 101 1.76 -13.44 11.54
N PHE A 102 0.90 -13.13 10.57
CA PHE A 102 1.17 -12.08 9.59
C PHE A 102 1.30 -10.72 10.27
N LEU A 103 2.40 -10.02 10.00
CA LEU A 103 2.65 -8.66 10.47
C LEU A 103 2.33 -7.67 9.36
N THR A 104 1.32 -6.85 9.60
CA THR A 104 0.84 -5.81 8.71
C THR A 104 1.78 -4.61 8.67
N ARG A 105 1.65 -3.74 7.67
CA ARG A 105 2.47 -2.51 7.58
C ARG A 105 2.23 -1.54 8.73
N GLU A 106 1.05 -1.61 9.36
CA GLU A 106 0.73 -0.83 10.56
C GLU A 106 1.25 -1.47 11.86
N GLY A 107 1.93 -2.61 11.78
CA GLY A 107 2.45 -3.31 12.95
C GLY A 107 1.41 -4.12 13.71
N PHE A 108 0.20 -4.32 13.15
CA PHE A 108 -0.76 -5.28 13.68
C PHE A 108 -0.37 -6.71 13.30
N THR A 109 -0.50 -7.61 14.27
CA THR A 109 -0.29 -9.04 14.06
C THR A 109 -1.62 -9.77 13.96
N GLY A 110 -1.75 -10.57 12.91
CA GLY A 110 -2.85 -11.50 12.74
C GLY A 110 -4.13 -10.90 12.15
N GLY A 111 -4.84 -11.71 11.38
CA GLY A 111 -6.04 -11.27 10.68
C GLY A 111 -6.69 -12.32 9.79
N LEU A 112 -7.83 -11.94 9.24
CA LEU A 112 -8.61 -12.73 8.29
C LEU A 112 -8.13 -12.46 6.86
N ILE A 113 -8.14 -13.51 6.04
CA ILE A 113 -7.84 -13.44 4.61
C ILE A 113 -9.15 -13.54 3.84
N VAL A 114 -9.42 -12.56 2.99
CA VAL A 114 -10.67 -12.47 2.22
C VAL A 114 -10.39 -12.37 0.73
N LYS A 115 -11.17 -13.07 -0.09
CA LYS A 115 -11.21 -12.85 -1.53
C LYS A 115 -12.20 -11.73 -1.84
N ASN A 116 -11.72 -10.72 -2.55
CA ASN A 116 -12.46 -9.51 -2.86
C ASN A 116 -12.91 -9.51 -4.34
N SER A 117 -13.89 -8.66 -4.66
CA SER A 117 -14.45 -8.49 -6.01
C SER A 117 -13.99 -7.21 -6.71
N TRP A 118 -13.11 -6.43 -6.07
CA TRP A 118 -12.49 -5.26 -6.69
C TRP A 118 -11.32 -5.69 -7.57
N ALA A 119 -11.40 -5.37 -8.86
CA ALA A 119 -10.32 -5.64 -9.80
C ALA A 119 -9.07 -4.83 -9.42
N ASP A 120 -7.92 -5.49 -9.55
CA ASP A 120 -6.63 -4.84 -9.43
C ASP A 120 -6.42 -3.85 -10.57
N GLY A 121 -5.56 -2.86 -10.33
CA GLY A 121 -5.24 -1.81 -11.28
C GLY A 121 -4.38 -0.73 -10.64
N ARG A 122 -4.40 0.46 -11.24
CA ARG A 122 -3.44 1.52 -10.91
C ARG A 122 -3.48 2.01 -9.45
N TYR A 123 -4.65 1.98 -8.81
CA TYR A 123 -4.86 2.52 -7.47
C TYR A 123 -5.35 1.47 -6.47
N GLN A 124 -5.22 0.20 -6.85
CA GLN A 124 -5.80 -0.94 -6.16
C GLN A 124 -4.95 -2.16 -6.52
N GLY A 125 -4.19 -2.68 -5.57
CA GLY A 125 -3.53 -3.96 -5.70
C GLY A 125 -4.19 -5.00 -4.80
N SER A 126 -3.63 -6.18 -4.86
CA SER A 126 -3.96 -7.30 -3.99
C SER A 126 -2.79 -8.28 -3.98
N HIS A 127 -2.94 -9.36 -3.21
CA HIS A 127 -1.97 -10.43 -3.17
C HIS A 127 -2.61 -11.79 -3.39
N SER A 128 -1.77 -12.79 -3.58
CA SER A 128 -2.16 -14.18 -3.60
C SER A 128 -2.51 -14.69 -2.21
N LEU A 129 -3.31 -15.76 -2.14
CA LEU A 129 -3.56 -16.44 -0.87
C LEU A 129 -2.25 -16.96 -0.25
N ALA A 130 -1.30 -17.41 -1.07
CA ALA A 130 -0.02 -17.94 -0.60
C ALA A 130 0.82 -16.87 0.12
N TYR A 131 0.78 -15.63 -0.36
CA TYR A 131 1.46 -14.49 0.29
C TYR A 131 0.92 -14.21 1.69
N TRP A 132 -0.40 -14.08 1.83
CA TRP A 132 -1.03 -13.86 3.14
C TRP A 132 -0.83 -15.04 4.11
N MET A 133 -0.67 -16.24 3.55
CA MET A 133 -0.31 -17.44 4.29
C MET A 133 1.20 -17.56 4.56
N GLN A 134 2.02 -16.60 4.14
CA GLN A 134 3.49 -16.63 4.29
C GLN A 134 4.12 -17.92 3.72
N GLU A 135 3.51 -18.48 2.67
CA GLU A 135 3.98 -19.68 1.95
C GLU A 135 4.99 -19.33 0.84
N VAL A 136 5.01 -18.06 0.42
CA VAL A 136 5.90 -17.51 -0.60
C VAL A 136 6.58 -16.25 -0.07
N SER A 137 7.79 -16.00 -0.58
CA SER A 137 8.51 -14.76 -0.33
C SER A 137 7.95 -13.58 -1.12
N ASP A 138 8.31 -12.35 -0.73
CA ASP A 138 7.96 -11.14 -1.49
C ASP A 138 8.43 -11.20 -2.94
N TRP A 139 9.59 -11.82 -3.20
CA TRP A 139 10.12 -11.97 -4.55
C TRP A 139 9.29 -12.94 -5.40
N GLU A 140 8.90 -14.08 -4.82
CA GLU A 140 8.03 -15.05 -5.50
C GLU A 140 6.63 -14.47 -5.72
N GLU A 141 6.10 -13.71 -4.77
CA GLU A 141 4.80 -13.05 -4.89
C GLU A 141 4.80 -12.05 -6.05
N ARG A 142 5.87 -11.29 -6.27
CA ARG A 142 5.96 -10.36 -7.42
C ARG A 142 5.90 -11.06 -8.78
N SER A 143 6.14 -12.37 -8.85
CA SER A 143 5.94 -13.14 -10.08
C SER A 143 4.47 -13.48 -10.36
N VAL A 144 3.60 -13.34 -9.36
CA VAL A 144 2.16 -13.67 -9.41
C VAL A 144 1.31 -12.40 -9.33
N CYS A 145 1.56 -11.56 -8.33
CA CYS A 145 0.93 -10.27 -8.11
C CYS A 145 2.01 -9.18 -8.02
N PRO A 146 2.57 -8.73 -9.17
CA PRO A 146 3.65 -7.73 -9.20
C PRO A 146 3.30 -6.40 -8.53
N ASN A 147 2.02 -6.01 -8.53
CA ASN A 147 1.57 -4.70 -8.06
C ASN A 147 2.41 -3.54 -8.64
N SER A 148 2.70 -3.55 -9.96
CA SER A 148 3.66 -2.60 -10.58
C SER A 148 3.35 -1.12 -10.34
N TYR A 149 2.08 -0.77 -10.11
CA TYR A 149 1.69 0.62 -9.81
C TYR A 149 1.85 1.02 -8.35
N ASN A 150 2.17 0.07 -7.47
CA ASN A 150 2.45 0.36 -6.08
C ASN A 150 3.83 1.04 -5.94
N PRO A 151 3.88 2.26 -5.37
CA PRO A 151 5.14 2.98 -5.13
C PRO A 151 6.18 2.20 -4.32
N PHE A 152 5.74 1.31 -3.42
CA PHE A 152 6.64 0.47 -2.62
C PHE A 152 7.13 -0.78 -3.34
N SER A 153 6.60 -1.08 -4.53
CA SER A 153 7.08 -2.16 -5.39
C SER A 153 8.12 -1.68 -6.39
N TRP A 154 8.39 -0.38 -6.49
CA TRP A 154 9.38 0.19 -7.40
C TRP A 154 10.83 -0.06 -6.93
N TYR A 155 11.74 -0.15 -7.88
CA TYR A 155 13.15 -0.42 -7.60
C TYR A 155 13.86 0.85 -7.13
N HIS A 156 14.61 0.74 -6.02
CA HIS A 156 15.40 1.83 -5.47
C HIS A 156 16.84 1.79 -5.97
N CYS A 157 17.40 2.93 -6.36
CA CYS A 157 18.78 3.02 -6.86
C CYS A 157 19.45 4.36 -6.47
N GLY A 158 20.78 4.42 -6.57
CA GLY A 158 21.54 5.67 -6.37
C GLY A 158 21.58 6.17 -4.91
N ASN A 159 21.40 5.29 -3.92
CA ASN A 159 21.49 5.65 -2.49
C ASN A 159 22.93 5.84 -2.00
N ASN A 160 23.93 5.43 -2.79
CA ASN A 160 25.36 5.51 -2.43
C ASN A 160 25.87 6.95 -2.24
N GLY A 161 25.18 7.97 -2.78
CA GLY A 161 25.57 9.38 -2.64
C GLY A 161 25.47 9.96 -1.21
N ILE A 162 24.90 9.25 -0.24
CA ILE A 162 24.73 9.73 1.15
C ILE A 162 25.97 9.44 2.02
N LEU A 163 26.61 8.28 1.85
CA LEU A 163 27.77 7.90 2.66
C LEU A 163 29.02 8.73 2.33
N SER A 164 29.11 9.22 1.08
CA SER A 164 30.25 10.04 0.62
C SER A 164 30.18 11.50 1.06
N LYS A 165 29.02 12.01 1.50
CA LYS A 165 28.80 13.45 1.78
C LYS A 165 28.77 13.83 3.26
N GLN A 166 29.02 12.88 4.19
CA GLN A 166 29.36 13.24 5.57
C GLN A 166 30.81 13.72 5.75
N GLN A 167 31.62 13.75 4.67
CA GLN A 167 32.96 14.31 4.72
C GLN A 167 33.16 15.37 3.63
N LYS A 168 33.50 16.57 4.11
CA LYS A 168 33.99 17.75 3.39
C LYS A 168 32.93 18.65 2.77
N GLY A 169 32.68 19.74 3.51
CA GLY A 169 32.22 20.99 2.93
C GLY A 169 33.19 21.46 1.84
N ASN A 170 32.68 21.52 0.62
CA ASN A 170 32.87 22.59 -0.34
C ASN A 170 31.93 22.29 -1.51
N GLU A 171 30.93 23.16 -1.67
CA GLU A 171 29.88 23.05 -2.67
C GLU A 171 30.45 23.25 -4.08
N THR A 172 30.66 22.15 -4.81
CA THR A 172 30.49 22.10 -6.26
C THR A 172 29.45 21.04 -6.55
N LYS A 173 28.24 21.47 -6.92
CA LYS A 173 27.12 20.62 -7.32
C LYS A 173 27.46 19.91 -8.64
N GLU A 174 28.10 18.75 -8.58
CA GLU A 174 27.98 17.79 -9.68
C GLU A 174 26.57 17.21 -9.63
N TYR A 175 25.76 17.63 -10.61
CA TYR A 175 24.35 17.28 -10.77
C TYR A 175 24.17 15.75 -10.97
N ASN A 176 25.21 15.03 -11.41
CA ASN A 176 25.12 13.64 -11.85
C ASN A 176 25.74 12.60 -10.88
N GLU A 177 26.23 12.99 -9.71
CA GLU A 177 26.78 12.02 -8.75
C GLU A 177 25.68 11.15 -8.13
N GLY A 178 25.66 9.85 -8.47
CA GLY A 178 24.76 8.84 -7.89
C GLY A 178 23.64 8.36 -8.81
N ILE A 179 23.28 9.10 -9.85
CA ILE A 179 22.32 8.63 -10.87
C ILE A 179 22.94 7.53 -11.76
N GLU A 180 24.27 7.48 -11.90
CA GLU A 180 24.97 6.49 -12.72
C GLU A 180 24.62 5.05 -12.32
N ASP A 181 24.45 4.80 -11.01
CA ASP A 181 23.99 3.51 -10.48
C ASP A 181 22.63 3.13 -11.09
N CYS A 182 21.68 4.07 -11.16
CA CYS A 182 20.36 3.85 -11.75
C CYS A 182 20.41 3.62 -13.27
N LEU A 183 21.37 4.23 -13.97
CA LEU A 183 21.54 4.11 -15.42
C LEU A 183 22.34 2.87 -15.83
N SER A 184 22.98 2.20 -14.87
CA SER A 184 23.81 1.02 -15.14
C SER A 184 22.98 -0.15 -15.70
N LYS A 185 23.60 -0.93 -16.58
CA LYS A 185 23.01 -2.17 -17.11
C LYS A 185 22.73 -3.19 -16.02
N GLU A 186 23.57 -3.19 -14.98
CA GLU A 186 23.44 -4.08 -13.82
C GLU A 186 22.17 -3.76 -13.04
N THR A 187 21.93 -2.49 -12.68
CA THR A 187 20.69 -2.08 -12.00
C THR A 187 19.45 -2.40 -12.82
N LYS A 188 19.49 -2.16 -14.14
CA LYS A 188 18.39 -2.52 -15.03
C LYS A 188 18.10 -4.03 -15.01
N LEU A 189 19.14 -4.86 -15.03
CA LEU A 189 18.99 -6.32 -14.94
C LEU A 189 18.45 -6.74 -13.57
N PHE A 190 18.96 -6.16 -12.48
CA PHE A 190 18.46 -6.46 -11.14
C PHE A 190 17.00 -6.07 -10.96
N ALA A 191 16.58 -4.91 -11.46
CA ALA A 191 15.19 -4.48 -11.41
C ALA A 191 14.26 -5.45 -12.16
N ASP A 192 14.64 -5.88 -13.37
CA ASP A 192 13.86 -6.84 -14.16
C ASP A 192 13.77 -8.22 -13.47
N VAL A 193 14.89 -8.74 -12.96
CA VAL A 193 14.94 -10.02 -12.22
C VAL A 193 14.13 -9.95 -10.92
N ASN A 194 14.08 -8.79 -10.27
CA ASN A 194 13.26 -8.58 -9.07
C ASN A 194 11.78 -8.26 -9.38
N ILE A 195 11.43 -8.12 -10.67
CA ILE A 195 10.08 -7.80 -11.14
C ILE A 195 9.61 -6.46 -10.55
N GLN A 196 10.52 -5.48 -10.53
CA GLN A 196 10.25 -4.15 -9.99
C GLN A 196 10.46 -3.10 -11.08
N PRO A 197 9.49 -2.19 -11.30
CA PRO A 197 9.68 -1.07 -12.20
C PRO A 197 10.82 -0.17 -11.73
N LEU A 198 11.69 0.21 -12.66
CA LEU A 198 12.83 1.10 -12.44
C LEU A 198 12.57 2.50 -13.01
N HIS A 199 11.99 2.57 -14.20
CA HIS A 199 11.78 3.83 -14.91
C HIS A 199 10.35 4.33 -14.69
N LEU A 200 10.25 5.56 -14.18
CA LEU A 200 8.98 6.20 -13.90
C LEU A 200 8.78 7.45 -14.77
N LYS A 201 7.52 7.80 -15.02
CA LYS A 201 7.08 9.02 -15.71
C LYS A 201 6.12 9.79 -14.82
N CYS A 202 6.29 11.10 -14.78
CA CYS A 202 5.38 12.00 -14.09
C CYS A 202 4.05 12.14 -14.86
N LYS A 203 2.96 12.28 -14.12
CA LYS A 203 1.61 12.59 -14.62
C LYS A 203 1.02 13.85 -14.02
N ASP A 204 1.66 14.46 -13.02
CA ASP A 204 1.20 15.69 -12.37
C ASP A 204 2.18 16.86 -12.62
N PRO A 205 1.83 17.81 -13.52
CA PRO A 205 2.70 18.94 -13.87
C PRO A 205 2.94 19.91 -12.71
N ASN A 206 2.14 19.84 -11.63
CA ASN A 206 2.34 20.70 -10.47
C ASN A 206 3.47 20.21 -9.57
N LEU A 207 3.83 18.92 -9.66
CA LEU A 207 4.80 18.27 -8.78
C LEU A 207 6.10 17.88 -9.51
N CYS A 208 6.00 17.55 -10.79
CA CYS A 208 7.14 17.13 -11.60
C CYS A 208 6.93 17.46 -13.09
N ARG A 209 8.00 17.41 -13.88
CA ARG A 209 7.95 17.68 -15.32
C ARG A 209 7.25 16.53 -16.04
N THR A 210 6.23 16.86 -16.81
CA THR A 210 5.42 15.88 -17.56
C THR A 210 5.71 15.90 -19.06
N ASP A 211 6.34 16.97 -19.52
CA ASP A 211 6.79 17.21 -20.87
C ASP A 211 8.25 16.76 -21.06
N GLY A 212 8.63 16.51 -22.31
CA GLY A 212 9.99 16.15 -22.67
C GLY A 212 10.37 14.69 -22.40
N ASP A 213 11.66 14.48 -22.20
CA ASP A 213 12.33 13.18 -22.14
C ASP A 213 12.62 12.72 -20.68
N PHE A 214 12.16 13.48 -19.69
CA PHE A 214 12.46 13.24 -18.29
C PHE A 214 11.99 11.85 -17.82
N THR A 215 12.90 11.16 -17.14
CA THR A 215 12.66 9.85 -16.52
C THR A 215 13.00 9.93 -15.06
N TYR A 216 12.15 9.32 -14.23
CA TYR A 216 12.26 9.38 -12.79
C TYR A 216 12.70 8.03 -12.23
N PHE A 217 13.60 8.06 -11.24
CA PHE A 217 14.09 6.88 -10.53
C PHE A 217 13.90 7.05 -9.04
N VAL A 218 13.44 6.02 -8.34
CA VAL A 218 13.27 6.08 -6.89
C VAL A 218 14.64 6.04 -6.22
N ARG A 219 14.92 7.07 -5.41
CA ARG A 219 16.12 7.10 -4.57
C ARG A 219 15.79 6.47 -3.23
N ASN A 220 14.95 7.14 -2.45
CA ASN A 220 14.54 6.68 -1.13
C ASN A 220 13.09 7.06 -0.82
N THR A 221 12.57 6.42 0.22
CA THR A 221 11.28 6.71 0.82
C THR A 221 11.46 6.88 2.31
N ILE A 222 10.85 7.93 2.87
CA ILE A 222 10.90 8.24 4.29
C ILE A 222 9.46 8.24 4.79
N ASP A 223 9.20 7.48 5.87
CA ASP A 223 7.93 7.54 6.57
C ASP A 223 7.77 8.91 7.23
N TRP A 224 6.64 9.56 6.96
CA TRP A 224 6.31 10.87 7.52
C TRP A 224 5.28 10.77 8.66
N GLY A 225 4.69 9.59 8.87
CA GLY A 225 3.57 9.37 9.77
C GLY A 225 2.22 9.58 9.08
N ASP A 226 1.16 9.13 9.75
CA ASP A 226 -0.23 9.22 9.26
C ASP A 226 -0.44 8.60 7.86
N HIS A 227 0.34 7.55 7.56
CA HIS A 227 0.39 6.84 6.28
C HIS A 227 0.89 7.69 5.10
N MET A 228 1.47 8.85 5.39
CA MET A 228 2.12 9.67 4.38
C MET A 228 3.58 9.27 4.22
N THR A 229 4.06 9.36 2.99
CA THR A 229 5.45 9.05 2.64
C THR A 229 6.03 10.22 1.88
N VAL A 230 7.28 10.56 2.20
CA VAL A 230 8.11 11.43 1.38
C VAL A 230 8.93 10.53 0.48
N MET A 231 8.74 10.64 -0.83
CA MET A 231 9.50 9.90 -1.83
C MET A 231 10.44 10.86 -2.56
N CYS A 232 11.75 10.61 -2.45
CA CYS A 232 12.76 11.34 -3.20
C CYS A 232 13.19 10.54 -4.43
N LEU A 233 13.39 11.27 -5.52
CA LEU A 233 13.57 10.75 -6.85
C LEU A 233 14.75 11.45 -7.52
N TRP A 234 15.38 10.74 -8.43
CA TRP A 234 16.19 11.38 -9.46
C TRP A 234 15.29 11.76 -10.63
N GLU A 235 15.25 13.03 -11.00
CA GLU A 235 14.70 13.51 -12.27
C GLU A 235 15.85 13.59 -13.28
N TYR A 236 15.82 12.79 -14.33
CA TYR A 236 16.89 12.67 -15.31
C TYR A 236 16.41 12.97 -16.73
N SER A 237 17.11 13.85 -17.45
CA SER A 237 16.97 14.05 -18.89
C SER A 237 17.95 13.15 -19.66
N LEU A 238 17.41 12.36 -20.57
CA LEU A 238 18.14 11.49 -21.50
C LEU A 238 18.87 12.29 -22.59
N GLU A 239 18.29 13.39 -23.05
CA GLU A 239 18.84 14.25 -24.09
C GLU A 239 19.96 15.12 -23.51
N GLU A 240 19.69 15.84 -22.42
CA GLU A 240 20.66 16.74 -21.82
C GLU A 240 21.71 16.00 -20.97
N HIS A 241 21.46 14.75 -20.59
CA HIS A 241 22.29 13.97 -19.67
C HIS A 241 22.49 14.66 -18.31
N VAL A 242 21.42 15.27 -17.81
CA VAL A 242 21.38 16.06 -16.58
C VAL A 242 20.41 15.41 -15.61
N ALA A 243 20.86 15.14 -14.38
CA ALA A 243 20.02 14.61 -13.30
C ALA A 243 19.88 15.60 -12.15
N ARG A 244 18.70 15.73 -11.54
CA ARG A 244 18.56 16.41 -10.25
C ARG A 244 17.78 15.58 -9.26
N GLU A 245 18.08 15.79 -7.99
CA GLU A 245 17.26 15.26 -6.92
C GLU A 245 16.02 16.14 -6.72
N ILE A 246 14.86 15.49 -6.62
CA ILE A 246 13.62 16.12 -6.17
C ILE A 246 12.97 15.23 -5.09
N CYS A 247 12.24 15.83 -4.17
CA CYS A 247 11.39 15.09 -3.22
C CYS A 247 9.95 15.54 -3.38
N LEU A 248 9.04 14.57 -3.47
CA LEU A 248 7.61 14.85 -3.40
C LEU A 248 7.23 15.33 -1.99
N PRO A 249 6.21 16.21 -1.86
CA PRO A 249 5.67 16.51 -0.55
C PRO A 249 5.11 15.24 0.12
N PRO A 250 4.96 15.22 1.46
CA PRO A 250 4.37 14.07 2.14
C PRO A 250 2.98 13.77 1.58
N MET A 251 2.79 12.56 1.06
CA MET A 251 1.50 12.19 0.48
C MET A 251 1.20 10.71 0.69
N LEU A 252 -0.08 10.37 0.62
CA LEU A 252 -0.52 8.98 0.68
C LEU A 252 0.04 8.19 -0.52
N GLU A 253 0.29 6.91 -0.31
CA GLU A 253 0.74 5.96 -1.34
C GLU A 253 -0.06 6.07 -2.65
N VAL A 254 -1.39 6.12 -2.55
CA VAL A 254 -2.29 6.27 -3.72
C VAL A 254 -2.08 7.57 -4.49
N TYR A 255 -1.59 8.62 -3.84
CA TYR A 255 -1.25 9.88 -4.49
C TYR A 255 0.10 9.85 -5.16
N ILE A 256 1.08 9.15 -4.57
CA ILE A 256 2.34 8.87 -5.26
C ILE A 256 2.07 8.10 -6.56
N ALA A 257 1.22 7.07 -6.52
CA ALA A 257 0.79 6.30 -7.70
C ALA A 257 -0.03 7.11 -8.74
N ARG A 258 -0.61 8.24 -8.34
CA ARG A 258 -1.26 9.20 -9.25
C ARG A 258 -0.24 10.14 -9.90
N THR A 259 0.75 10.59 -9.13
CA THR A 259 1.80 11.51 -9.54
C THR A 259 2.80 10.84 -10.49
N LEU A 260 3.21 9.61 -10.19
CA LEU A 260 4.21 8.86 -10.94
C LEU A 260 3.62 7.53 -11.39
N VAL A 261 4.04 7.08 -12.58
CA VAL A 261 3.72 5.75 -13.10
C VAL A 261 4.95 5.10 -13.70
N PRO A 262 5.08 3.78 -13.60
CA PRO A 262 6.01 3.04 -14.44
C PRO A 262 5.85 3.33 -15.93
N VAL A 263 6.94 3.22 -16.67
CA VAL A 263 6.89 3.09 -18.13
C VAL A 263 6.13 1.82 -18.51
N ALA A 264 5.40 1.85 -19.63
CA ALA A 264 4.47 0.79 -19.99
C ALA A 264 5.15 -0.58 -20.16
N GLU A 265 6.40 -0.59 -20.59
CA GLU A 265 7.21 -1.78 -20.83
C GLU A 265 7.59 -2.52 -19.55
N GLU A 266 7.56 -1.84 -18.39
CA GLU A 266 7.90 -2.39 -17.08
C GLU A 266 6.67 -2.73 -16.23
N VAL A 267 5.47 -2.40 -16.71
CA VAL A 267 4.21 -2.77 -16.05
C VAL A 267 3.94 -4.25 -16.32
N LYS A 268 3.83 -5.04 -15.24
CA LYS A 268 3.37 -6.43 -15.29
C LYS A 268 2.01 -6.52 -14.61
N GLU A 269 1.07 -7.20 -15.26
CA GLU A 269 -0.28 -7.40 -14.72
C GLU A 269 -0.28 -8.45 -13.62
N ASN A 270 -1.17 -8.26 -12.64
CA ASN A 270 -1.46 -9.28 -11.63
C ASN A 270 -2.22 -10.46 -12.27
N ASP A 271 -1.88 -11.69 -11.88
CA ASP A 271 -2.62 -12.88 -12.29
C ASP A 271 -4.03 -12.86 -11.70
N THR A 272 -5.05 -12.69 -12.55
CA THR A 272 -6.45 -12.52 -12.12
C THR A 272 -7.03 -13.73 -11.39
N ASP A 273 -6.48 -14.93 -11.60
CA ASP A 273 -6.96 -16.16 -10.96
C ASP A 273 -6.31 -16.40 -9.60
N ARG A 274 -5.06 -15.92 -9.43
CA ARG A 274 -4.25 -16.15 -8.24
C ARG A 274 -4.23 -14.97 -7.28
N CYS A 275 -4.42 -13.76 -7.77
CA CYS A 275 -4.53 -12.54 -6.97
C CYS A 275 -6.00 -12.30 -6.54
N GLY A 276 -6.26 -11.15 -5.92
CA GLY A 276 -7.57 -10.71 -5.45
C GLY A 276 -7.84 -10.97 -3.96
N PHE A 277 -6.81 -11.34 -3.20
CA PHE A 277 -6.93 -11.58 -1.76
C PHE A 277 -6.44 -10.37 -0.96
N TYR A 278 -7.17 -10.07 0.11
CA TYR A 278 -7.00 -8.91 0.98
C TYR A 278 -6.85 -9.40 2.42
N PHE A 279 -6.27 -8.56 3.26
CA PHE A 279 -6.02 -8.88 4.67
C PHE A 279 -6.79 -7.94 5.59
N ILE A 280 -7.58 -8.49 6.52
CA ILE A 280 -8.32 -7.74 7.55
C ILE A 280 -7.71 -8.06 8.91
N PRO A 281 -6.89 -7.17 9.49
CA PRO A 281 -6.31 -7.39 10.81
C PRO A 281 -7.38 -7.48 11.90
N TYR A 282 -7.15 -8.30 12.93
CA TYR A 282 -8.13 -8.45 14.02
C TYR A 282 -8.41 -7.13 14.75
N VAL A 283 -7.42 -6.24 14.85
CA VAL A 283 -7.57 -4.91 15.45
C VAL A 283 -8.60 -4.09 14.68
N VAL A 284 -8.51 -4.08 13.35
CA VAL A 284 -9.43 -3.37 12.46
C VAL A 284 -10.83 -3.94 12.56
N LEU A 285 -10.94 -5.26 12.55
CA LEU A 285 -12.20 -5.97 12.72
C LEU A 285 -12.90 -5.55 14.02
N ARG A 286 -12.19 -5.59 15.15
CA ARG A 286 -12.74 -5.23 16.46
C ARG A 286 -13.14 -3.76 16.51
N GLN A 287 -12.39 -2.89 15.84
CA GLN A 287 -12.74 -1.47 15.71
C GLN A 287 -14.06 -1.28 14.94
N TRP A 288 -14.24 -1.98 13.82
CA TRP A 288 -15.51 -1.95 13.08
C TRP A 288 -16.68 -2.45 13.91
N ILE A 289 -16.52 -3.58 14.61
CA ILE A 289 -17.55 -4.14 15.49
C ILE A 289 -17.94 -3.12 16.56
N ALA A 290 -16.95 -2.50 17.22
CA ALA A 290 -17.17 -1.55 18.30
C ALA A 290 -17.83 -0.24 17.85
N GLN A 291 -17.44 0.30 16.68
CA GLN A 291 -17.89 1.61 16.23
C GLN A 291 -19.15 1.58 15.36
N PHE A 292 -19.23 0.62 14.43
CA PHE A 292 -20.24 0.62 13.38
C PHE A 292 -21.21 -0.55 13.45
N GLN A 293 -20.82 -1.62 14.15
CA GLN A 293 -21.45 -2.93 13.96
C GLN A 293 -21.37 -3.33 12.47
N GLY A 294 -22.17 -4.29 12.01
CA GLY A 294 -22.23 -4.62 10.57
C GLY A 294 -21.12 -5.53 10.03
N PHE A 295 -20.22 -6.01 10.88
CA PHE A 295 -19.42 -7.19 10.58
C PHE A 295 -20.17 -8.46 10.94
N PHE A 296 -20.26 -9.41 9.99
CA PHE A 296 -20.74 -10.76 10.26
C PHE A 296 -20.28 -11.74 9.19
N VAL A 297 -20.16 -13.00 9.57
CA VAL A 297 -19.84 -14.13 8.68
C VAL A 297 -21.00 -15.10 8.70
N ASN A 298 -21.50 -15.44 7.52
CA ASN A 298 -22.57 -16.42 7.35
C ASN A 298 -21.99 -17.75 6.92
N SER A 299 -22.46 -18.83 7.54
CA SER A 299 -22.24 -20.19 7.08
C SER A 299 -23.57 -20.76 6.63
N VAL A 300 -23.62 -21.17 5.37
CA VAL A 300 -24.74 -21.96 4.83
C VAL A 300 -24.31 -23.43 4.90
N ASP A 301 -25.22 -24.28 5.34
CA ASP A 301 -25.04 -25.73 5.29
C ASP A 301 -25.72 -26.19 4.01
N GLU A 302 -24.96 -26.33 2.92
CA GLU A 302 -25.49 -26.91 1.68
C GLU A 302 -25.27 -28.43 1.71
N GLU A 303 -26.35 -29.19 1.85
CA GLU A 303 -26.38 -30.61 1.45
C GLU A 303 -26.55 -30.68 -0.08
N THR A 304 -25.51 -30.37 -0.85
CA THR A 304 -25.52 -30.61 -2.30
C THR A 304 -24.16 -31.02 -2.83
N GLU A 305 -24.19 -31.96 -3.79
CA GLU A 305 -23.14 -32.62 -4.57
C GLU A 305 -21.81 -31.84 -4.80
N PRO A 306 -20.68 -32.56 -5.00
CA PRO A 306 -19.32 -32.03 -4.81
C PRO A 306 -19.06 -30.78 -5.65
N GLN A 307 -19.14 -29.62 -5.00
CA GLN A 307 -18.80 -28.33 -5.59
C GLN A 307 -17.31 -28.29 -5.89
N ARG A 308 -16.97 -28.39 -7.19
CA ARG A 308 -15.62 -28.22 -7.73
C ARG A 308 -15.09 -26.78 -7.70
N VAL A 309 -15.66 -25.86 -6.91
CA VAL A 309 -15.37 -24.41 -7.04
C VAL A 309 -14.85 -23.76 -5.75
N LEU A 310 -14.97 -24.39 -4.58
CA LEU A 310 -14.50 -23.83 -3.32
C LEU A 310 -13.43 -24.75 -2.72
N GLY A 311 -12.17 -24.33 -2.81
CA GLY A 311 -11.07 -25.00 -2.13
C GLY A 311 -11.21 -24.91 -0.60
N PRO A 312 -10.52 -25.79 0.14
CA PRO A 312 -10.52 -25.75 1.60
C PRO A 312 -10.00 -24.40 2.11
N ALA A 313 -10.54 -23.96 3.24
CA ALA A 313 -10.03 -22.76 3.90
C ALA A 313 -8.60 -23.01 4.41
N LYS A 314 -7.70 -22.04 4.21
CA LYS A 314 -6.31 -22.13 4.66
C LYS A 314 -6.10 -21.40 5.98
N VAL A 315 -5.34 -22.00 6.89
CA VAL A 315 -5.22 -21.53 8.28
C VAL A 315 -3.80 -21.71 8.80
N ILE A 316 -3.23 -20.64 9.39
CA ILE A 316 -2.07 -20.70 10.28
C ILE A 316 -2.49 -20.31 11.69
N GLN A 317 -2.40 -21.27 12.61
CA GLN A 317 -2.58 -21.08 14.06
C GLN A 317 -1.23 -21.12 14.75
N HIS A 318 -0.96 -20.18 15.65
CA HIS A 318 0.12 -20.32 16.62
C HIS A 318 -0.46 -20.86 17.93
N PHE A 319 0.02 -22.02 18.37
CA PHE A 319 -0.29 -22.52 19.70
C PHE A 319 0.49 -21.68 20.72
N GLN A 320 -0.23 -20.97 21.59
CA GLN A 320 0.28 -20.50 22.87
C GLN A 320 -0.37 -21.33 23.98
#